data_AF-A0AA35TAE2-F1
#
_entry.id   AF-A0AA35TAE2-F1
#
_cell.length_a   1.000
_cell.length_b   1.000
_cell.length_c   1.000
_cell.angle_alpha   90.00
_cell.angle_beta   90.00
_cell.angle_gamma   90.00
#
_symmetry.space_group_name_H-M   'P 1'
#
loop_
_entity.id
_entity.type
_entity.pdbx_description
1 polymer ?
#
loop_
_entity_poly.entity_id
_entity_poly.type
_entity_poly.pdbx_seq_one_letter_code
_entity_poly.pdbx_strand_id
1 'polypeptide(L)'
;MGRLHLTLGDLPSAQTLFSLAEDRDENEEGEEERMVRTHINQGLVNVFLCHWQLAKDSFESALQLEPTNTTLKNNIAVCTFYQGYLKECIRELEGVVRWSPPSSLQPALLTNLTATYDLESSSAHSKKLSFLPLLGQHVGEGFPLSSLGLR
;
A
#
# COMPACT_ATOMS: atom_id res chain seq x y z
N MET A 1 7.60 -15.23 7.50
CA MET A 1 7.66 -16.31 6.48
C MET A 1 6.42 -16.37 5.58
N GLY A 2 5.18 -16.23 6.07
CA GLY A 2 3.99 -16.31 5.21
C GLY A 2 3.96 -15.36 3.99
N ARG A 3 4.41 -14.11 4.17
CA ARG A 3 4.54 -13.14 3.04
C ARG A 3 5.52 -13.59 1.95
N LEU A 4 6.56 -14.34 2.30
CA LEU A 4 7.51 -14.89 1.33
C LEU A 4 6.83 -15.96 0.45
N HIS A 5 6.03 -16.84 1.05
CA HIS A 5 5.27 -17.84 0.30
C HIS A 5 4.27 -17.19 -0.65
N LEU A 6 3.60 -16.08 -0.27
CA LEU A 6 2.79 -15.30 -1.20
C LEU A 6 3.61 -14.79 -2.40
N THR A 7 4.81 -14.26 -2.18
CA THR A 7 5.67 -13.80 -3.30
C THR A 7 6.14 -14.93 -4.21
N LEU A 8 6.19 -16.17 -3.69
CA LEU A 8 6.55 -17.36 -4.44
C LEU A 8 5.34 -18.03 -5.12
N GLY A 9 4.12 -17.51 -4.93
CA GLY A 9 2.89 -18.10 -5.47
C GLY A 9 2.32 -19.26 -4.65
N ASP A 10 2.89 -19.55 -3.48
CA ASP A 10 2.50 -20.65 -2.61
C ASP A 10 1.48 -20.20 -1.57
N LEU A 11 0.22 -20.08 -2.01
CA LEU A 11 -0.89 -19.66 -1.15
C LEU A 11 -1.16 -20.63 0.02
N PRO A 12 -1.18 -21.96 -0.15
CA PRO A 12 -1.46 -22.87 0.95
C PRO A 12 -0.45 -22.77 2.10
N SER A 13 0.85 -22.69 1.79
CA SER A 13 1.87 -22.52 2.82
C SER A 13 1.80 -21.14 3.46
N ALA A 14 1.47 -20.09 2.70
CA ALA A 14 1.27 -18.75 3.24
C ALA A 14 0.14 -18.73 4.29
N GLN A 15 -1.03 -19.29 3.96
CA GLN A 15 -2.17 -19.37 4.87
C GLN A 15 -1.85 -20.18 6.11
N THR A 16 -1.23 -21.35 5.95
CA THR A 16 -0.79 -22.20 7.07
C THR A 16 0.13 -21.41 8.02
N LEU A 17 1.09 -20.67 7.48
CA LEU A 17 2.02 -19.87 8.28
C LEU A 17 1.37 -18.66 8.93
N PHE A 18 0.33 -18.08 8.34
CA PHE A 18 -0.44 -17.01 8.96
C PHE A 18 -1.25 -17.53 10.15
N SER A 19 -1.99 -18.63 9.98
CA SER A 19 -2.73 -19.26 11.08
C SER A 19 -1.81 -19.69 12.23
N LEU A 20 -0.66 -20.28 11.92
CA LEU A 20 0.33 -20.64 12.95
C LEU A 20 0.91 -19.43 13.69
N ALA A 21 0.97 -18.26 13.08
CA ALA A 21 1.40 -17.03 13.76
C ALA A 21 0.30 -16.54 14.70
N GLU A 22 -0.95 -16.53 14.23
CA GLU A 22 -2.12 -16.11 15.01
C GLU A 22 -2.32 -16.97 16.26
N ASP A 23 -2.11 -18.29 16.15
CA ASP A 23 -2.22 -19.25 17.26
C ASP A 23 -1.07 -19.14 18.28
N ARG A 24 0.12 -18.65 17.87
CA ARG A 24 1.32 -18.61 18.74
C ARG A 24 1.46 -17.32 19.53
N ASP A 25 0.79 -16.26 19.12
CA ASP A 25 0.97 -14.92 19.69
C ASP A 25 0.29 -14.74 21.07
N GLU A 26 -0.30 -15.77 21.68
CA GLU A 26 -1.06 -15.65 22.95
C GLU A 26 -0.26 -15.02 24.12
N ASN A 27 1.08 -14.99 24.06
CA ASN A 27 1.91 -14.66 25.22
C ASN A 27 2.88 -13.47 25.11
N GLU A 28 3.09 -12.84 23.93
CA GLU A 28 4.17 -11.84 23.76
C GLU A 28 3.75 -10.47 23.15
N GLU A 29 2.59 -10.37 22.49
CA GLU A 29 2.17 -9.14 21.81
C GLU A 29 0.80 -8.62 22.26
N GLY A 30 0.63 -7.30 22.20
CA GLY A 30 -0.64 -6.64 22.50
C GLY A 30 -1.77 -7.08 21.56
N GLU A 31 -3.00 -7.15 22.09
CA GLU A 31 -4.19 -7.57 21.34
C GLU A 31 -4.40 -6.76 20.04
N GLU A 32 -4.18 -5.44 20.10
CA GLU A 32 -4.29 -4.55 18.94
C GLU A 32 -3.26 -4.86 17.85
N GLU A 33 -2.00 -5.11 18.22
CA GLU A 33 -0.91 -5.40 17.27
C GLU A 33 -1.16 -6.72 16.52
N ARG A 34 -1.66 -7.72 17.25
CA ARG A 34 -2.12 -8.99 16.67
C ARG A 34 -3.27 -8.78 15.70
N MET A 35 -4.30 -8.02 16.08
CA MET A 35 -5.44 -7.71 15.21
C MET A 35 -5.00 -7.00 13.93
N VAL A 36 -4.10 -6.01 14.03
CA VAL A 36 -3.49 -5.33 12.88
C VAL A 36 -2.82 -6.34 11.96
N ARG A 37 -1.99 -7.25 12.51
CA ARG A 37 -1.29 -8.26 11.72
C ARG A 37 -2.25 -9.21 11.01
N THR A 38 -3.28 -9.70 11.71
CA THR A 38 -4.31 -10.57 11.13
C THR A 38 -5.01 -9.88 9.96
N HIS A 39 -5.46 -8.65 10.14
CA HIS A 39 -6.09 -7.88 9.07
C HIS A 39 -5.15 -7.62 7.88
N ILE A 40 -3.86 -7.35 8.13
CA ILE A 40 -2.87 -7.23 7.06
C ILE A 40 -2.71 -8.55 6.30
N ASN A 41 -2.58 -9.68 7.00
CA ASN A 41 -2.41 -10.99 6.37
C ASN A 41 -3.63 -11.37 5.53
N GLN A 42 -4.84 -11.15 6.05
CA GLN A 42 -6.09 -11.33 5.31
C GLN A 42 -6.15 -10.44 4.07
N GLY A 43 -5.76 -9.18 4.19
CA GLY A 43 -5.68 -8.25 3.06
C GLY A 43 -4.71 -8.75 1.97
N LEU A 44 -3.52 -9.20 2.35
CA LEU A 44 -2.52 -9.72 1.42
C LEU A 44 -2.95 -11.01 0.70
N VAL A 45 -3.64 -11.92 1.42
CA VAL A 45 -4.25 -13.12 0.81
C VAL A 45 -5.31 -12.73 -0.21
N ASN A 46 -6.18 -11.78 0.12
CA ASN A 46 -7.22 -11.31 -0.80
C ASN A 46 -6.64 -10.57 -2.01
N VAL A 47 -5.54 -9.82 -1.85
CA VAL A 47 -4.78 -9.24 -2.97
C VAL A 47 -4.27 -10.35 -3.89
N PHE A 48 -3.69 -11.41 -3.34
CA PHE A 48 -3.19 -12.55 -4.12
C PHE A 48 -4.31 -13.24 -4.92
N LEU A 49 -5.50 -13.32 -4.34
CA LEU A 49 -6.69 -13.90 -4.96
C LEU A 49 -7.45 -12.92 -5.88
N CYS A 50 -6.94 -11.70 -6.08
CA CYS A 50 -7.62 -10.63 -6.82
C CYS A 50 -9.00 -10.24 -6.25
N HIS A 51 -9.25 -10.51 -4.96
CA HIS A 51 -10.46 -10.12 -4.26
C HIS A 51 -10.33 -8.69 -3.70
N TRP A 52 -10.29 -7.70 -4.60
CA TRP A 52 -9.91 -6.32 -4.26
C TRP A 52 -10.77 -5.66 -3.18
N GLN A 53 -12.08 -5.93 -3.16
CA GLN A 53 -12.97 -5.38 -2.14
C GLN A 53 -12.66 -5.97 -0.75
N LEU A 54 -12.55 -7.29 -0.65
CA LEU A 54 -12.21 -7.96 0.61
C LEU A 54 -10.82 -7.57 1.13
N ALA A 55 -9.87 -7.37 0.20
CA ALA A 55 -8.56 -6.86 0.53
C ALA A 55 -8.64 -5.45 1.12
N LYS A 56 -9.38 -4.55 0.47
CA LYS A 56 -9.61 -3.18 0.92
C LYS A 56 -10.22 -3.16 2.33
N ASP A 57 -11.30 -3.91 2.54
CA ASP A 57 -11.99 -3.99 3.84
C ASP A 57 -11.06 -4.47 4.96
N SER A 58 -10.19 -5.44 4.66
CA SER A 58 -9.19 -5.94 5.60
C SER A 58 -8.16 -4.86 5.95
N PHE A 59 -7.64 -4.14 4.95
CA PHE A 59 -6.68 -3.07 5.20
C PHE A 59 -7.30 -1.85 5.90
N GLU A 60 -8.56 -1.53 5.63
CA GLU A 60 -9.31 -0.49 6.35
C GLU A 60 -9.50 -0.85 7.82
N SER A 61 -9.77 -2.13 8.13
CA SER A 61 -9.85 -2.63 9.50
C SER A 61 -8.51 -2.49 10.24
N ALA A 62 -7.40 -2.83 9.57
CA ALA A 62 -6.05 -2.58 10.13
C ALA A 62 -5.76 -1.07 10.30
N LEU A 63 -6.21 -0.23 9.37
CA LEU A 63 -5.95 1.21 9.40
C LEU A 63 -6.70 1.92 10.53
N GLN A 64 -7.85 1.41 10.95
CA GLN A 64 -8.56 1.92 12.12
C GLN A 64 -7.73 1.79 13.40
N LEU A 65 -6.92 0.74 13.50
CA LEU A 65 -6.02 0.47 14.61
C LEU A 65 -4.68 1.23 14.46
N GLU A 66 -4.20 1.42 13.23
CA GLU A 66 -2.99 2.22 12.94
C GLU A 66 -3.23 3.38 11.94
N PRO A 67 -3.91 4.48 12.34
CA PRO A 67 -4.34 5.55 11.41
C PRO A 67 -3.21 6.28 10.67
N THR A 68 -1.99 6.21 11.20
CA THR A 68 -0.80 6.86 10.64
C THR A 68 -0.02 5.97 9.68
N ASN A 69 -0.39 4.68 9.54
CA ASN A 69 0.34 3.72 8.71
C ASN A 69 0.13 4.02 7.21
N THR A 70 1.16 4.58 6.58
CA THR A 70 1.16 4.95 5.15
C THR A 70 1.19 3.73 4.22
N THR A 71 1.68 2.58 4.69
CA THR A 71 1.66 1.32 3.93
C THR A 71 0.23 0.80 3.77
N LEU A 72 -0.58 0.85 4.83
CA LEU A 72 -2.00 0.47 4.76
C LEU A 72 -2.75 1.39 3.80
N LYS A 73 -2.54 2.71 3.88
CA LYS A 73 -3.13 3.67 2.94
C LYS A 73 -2.73 3.40 1.49
N ASN A 74 -1.47 3.06 1.24
CA ASN A 74 -1.00 2.66 -0.09
C ASN A 74 -1.68 1.37 -0.57
N ASN A 75 -1.80 0.36 0.27
CA ASN A 75 -2.45 -0.91 -0.09
C ASN A 75 -3.94 -0.73 -0.39
N ILE A 76 -4.64 0.12 0.36
CA ILE A 76 -6.04 0.53 0.08
C ILE A 76 -6.11 1.22 -1.28
N ALA A 77 -5.21 2.16 -1.57
CA ALA A 77 -5.16 2.83 -2.87
C ALA A 77 -4.90 1.85 -4.03
N VAL A 78 -4.02 0.87 -3.84
CA VAL A 78 -3.77 -0.21 -4.82
C VAL A 78 -5.04 -1.05 -5.06
N CYS A 79 -5.78 -1.40 -4.00
CA CYS A 79 -7.05 -2.11 -4.18
C CYS A 79 -8.06 -1.26 -4.96
N THR A 80 -8.21 0.02 -4.61
CA THR A 80 -9.05 1.00 -5.31
C THR A 80 -8.65 1.16 -6.78
N PHE A 81 -7.34 1.13 -7.07
CA PHE A 81 -6.80 1.14 -8.44
C PHE A 81 -7.25 -0.10 -9.23
N TYR A 82 -7.08 -1.31 -8.67
CA TYR A 82 -7.47 -2.56 -9.34
C TYR A 82 -9.00 -2.72 -9.49
N GLN A 83 -9.78 -2.01 -8.68
CA GLN A 83 -11.23 -1.88 -8.87
C GLN A 83 -11.63 -0.93 -10.01
N GLY A 84 -10.69 -0.20 -10.59
CA GLY A 84 -10.92 0.75 -11.69
C GLY A 84 -11.23 2.18 -11.25
N TYR A 85 -11.20 2.48 -9.96
CA TYR A 85 -11.49 3.81 -9.41
C TYR A 85 -10.23 4.70 -9.41
N LEU A 86 -9.66 4.94 -10.60
CA LEU A 86 -8.38 5.63 -10.77
C LEU A 86 -8.32 7.03 -10.13
N LYS A 87 -9.40 7.81 -10.27
CA LYS A 87 -9.48 9.17 -9.68
C LYS A 87 -9.48 9.15 -8.14
N GLU A 88 -10.14 8.16 -7.56
CA GLU A 88 -10.17 7.96 -6.11
C GLU A 88 -8.79 7.55 -5.62
N CYS A 89 -8.17 6.56 -6.26
CA CYS A 89 -6.78 6.15 -5.98
C CYS A 89 -5.81 7.34 -5.98
N ILE A 90 -5.86 8.18 -7.02
CA ILE A 90 -5.04 9.40 -7.12
C ILE A 90 -5.28 10.32 -5.91
N ARG A 91 -6.55 10.60 -5.59
CA ARG A 91 -6.89 11.50 -4.49
C ARG A 91 -6.36 10.99 -3.15
N GLU A 92 -6.52 9.69 -2.90
CA GLU A 92 -6.01 9.07 -1.66
C GLU A 92 -4.49 9.15 -1.59
N LEU A 93 -3.78 8.78 -2.66
CA LEU A 93 -2.31 8.82 -2.72
C LEU A 93 -1.77 10.25 -2.59
N GLU A 94 -2.36 11.23 -3.27
CA GLU A 94 -2.01 12.65 -3.12
C GLU A 94 -2.19 13.12 -1.67
N GLY A 95 -3.28 12.68 -1.02
CA GLY A 95 -3.53 12.94 0.40
C GLY A 95 -2.39 12.41 1.27
N VAL A 96 -1.96 11.16 1.07
CA VAL A 96 -0.86 10.59 1.86
C VAL A 96 0.42 11.40 1.69
N VAL A 97 0.80 11.76 0.46
CA VAL A 97 2.02 12.54 0.23
C VAL A 97 1.94 13.95 0.83
N ARG A 98 0.77 14.61 0.80
CA ARG A 98 0.63 15.96 1.36
C ARG A 98 0.70 16.00 2.89
N TRP A 99 0.18 14.97 3.56
CA TRP A 99 -0.02 14.99 5.02
C TRP A 99 0.97 14.14 5.80
N SER A 100 1.76 13.29 5.15
CA SER A 100 2.69 12.40 5.83
C SER A 100 4.12 12.95 5.74
N PRO A 101 4.92 12.87 6.82
CA PRO A 101 6.31 13.31 6.77
C PRO A 101 7.12 12.45 5.77
N PRO A 102 8.16 13.02 5.12
CA PRO A 102 9.03 12.31 4.19
C PRO A 102 9.54 10.95 4.69
N SER A 103 9.91 10.87 5.96
CA SER A 103 10.42 9.65 6.60
C SER A 103 9.40 8.51 6.68
N SER A 104 8.11 8.82 6.53
CA SER A 104 7.02 7.83 6.56
C SER A 104 6.56 7.41 5.16
N LEU A 105 7.01 8.08 4.10
CA LEU A 105 6.61 7.75 2.74
C LEU A 105 7.48 6.61 2.19
N GLN A 106 6.82 5.53 1.78
CA GLN A 106 7.51 4.44 1.11
C GLN A 106 7.68 4.74 -0.39
N PRO A 107 8.82 4.40 -1.00
CA PRO A 107 9.04 4.62 -2.43
C PRO A 107 7.95 4.00 -3.31
N ALA A 108 7.41 2.84 -2.92
CA ALA A 108 6.33 2.16 -3.63
C ALA A 108 5.06 3.01 -3.76
N LEU A 109 4.76 3.87 -2.78
CA LEU A 109 3.61 4.78 -2.81
C LEU A 109 3.76 5.79 -3.95
N LEU A 110 4.95 6.37 -4.10
CA LEU A 110 5.25 7.34 -5.16
C LEU A 110 5.21 6.69 -6.55
N THR A 111 5.71 5.46 -6.66
CA THR A 111 5.61 4.66 -7.88
C THR A 111 4.14 4.41 -8.25
N ASN A 112 3.31 4.02 -7.29
CA ASN A 112 1.88 3.77 -7.51
C ASN A 112 1.14 5.04 -7.94
N LEU A 113 1.43 6.19 -7.33
CA LEU A 113 0.84 7.47 -7.71
C LEU A 113 1.22 7.85 -9.15
N THR A 114 2.51 7.74 -9.47
CA THR A 114 3.05 8.03 -10.80
C THR A 114 2.43 7.12 -11.87
N ALA A 115 2.36 5.82 -11.62
CA ALA A 115 1.76 4.85 -12.53
C ALA A 115 0.25 5.10 -12.71
N THR A 116 -0.45 5.49 -11.64
CA THR A 116 -1.88 5.81 -11.72
C THR A 116 -2.12 7.08 -12.55
N TYR A 117 -1.25 8.10 -12.46
CA TYR A 117 -1.33 9.27 -13.34
C TYR A 117 -1.16 8.91 -14.81
N ASP A 118 -0.21 8.03 -15.15
CA ASP A 118 0.03 7.59 -16.53
C ASP A 118 -1.18 6.85 -17.12
N LEU A 119 -1.93 6.13 -16.29
CA LEU A 119 -3.10 5.35 -16.70
C LEU A 119 -4.40 6.17 -16.76
N GLU A 120 -4.57 7.17 -15.90
CA GLU A 120 -5.82 7.93 -15.81
C GLU A 120 -6.00 8.97 -16.93
N SER A 121 -4.92 9.48 -17.58
CA SER A 121 -5.09 10.63 -18.48
C SER A 121 -3.96 10.96 -19.46
N SER A 122 -4.35 11.57 -20.60
CA SER A 122 -3.56 12.38 -21.53
C SER A 122 -2.86 13.62 -20.91
N SER A 123 -3.15 13.97 -19.66
CA SER A 123 -2.53 15.07 -18.89
C SER A 123 -1.55 14.61 -17.80
N ALA A 124 -1.18 13.32 -17.79
CA ALA A 124 -0.25 12.71 -16.83
C ALA A 124 1.02 13.56 -16.61
N HIS A 125 1.55 14.11 -17.71
CA HIS A 125 2.74 14.98 -17.68
C HIS A 125 2.55 16.23 -16.81
N SER A 126 1.42 16.95 -16.95
CA SER A 126 1.14 18.16 -16.16
C SER A 126 0.90 17.86 -14.68
N LYS A 127 0.25 16.74 -14.36
CA LYS A 127 0.02 16.30 -12.96
C LYS A 127 1.32 15.87 -12.29
N LYS A 128 2.19 15.14 -12.99
CA LYS A 128 3.53 14.79 -12.50
C LYS A 128 4.37 16.04 -12.24
N LEU A 129 4.39 17.00 -13.17
CA LEU A 129 5.12 18.25 -13.03
C LEU A 129 4.63 19.10 -11.86
N SER A 130 3.31 19.18 -11.61
CA SER A 130 2.79 19.95 -10.47
C SER A 130 3.12 19.29 -9.13
N PHE A 131 3.34 17.98 -9.11
CA PHE A 131 3.70 17.24 -7.90
C PHE A 131 5.21 17.13 -7.68
N LEU A 132 6.05 17.37 -8.69
CA LEU A 132 7.51 17.35 -8.58
C LEU A 132 8.09 18.17 -7.42
N PRO A 133 7.63 19.40 -7.13
CA PRO A 133 8.15 20.16 -5.99
C PRO A 133 7.86 19.47 -4.65
N LEU A 134 6.68 18.84 -4.53
CA LEU A 134 6.31 18.08 -3.34
C LEU A 134 7.17 16.81 -3.26
N LEU A 135 7.37 16.09 -4.36
CA LEU A 135 8.25 14.92 -4.41
C LEU A 135 9.71 15.28 -4.07
N GLY A 136 10.22 16.39 -4.57
CA GLY A 136 11.58 16.88 -4.27
C GLY A 136 11.80 17.29 -2.81
N GLN A 137 10.74 17.61 -2.07
CA GLN A 137 10.81 17.80 -0.61
C GLN A 137 10.84 16.47 0.15
N HIS A 138 10.29 15.41 -0.43
CA HIS A 138 10.12 14.11 0.22
C HIS A 138 11.23 13.13 -0.14
N VAL A 139 11.91 13.35 -1.26
CA VAL A 139 13.04 12.53 -1.63
C VAL A 139 14.30 13.37 -1.72
N GLY A 140 15.21 13.14 -0.76
CA GLY A 140 16.57 13.67 -0.83
C GLY A 140 17.31 13.21 -2.09
N GLU A 141 18.58 13.57 -2.24
CA GLU A 141 19.40 13.39 -3.46
C GLU A 141 19.53 11.93 -4.00
N GLY A 142 18.93 10.93 -3.35
CA GLY A 142 18.96 9.52 -3.74
C GLY A 142 17.72 8.99 -4.47
N PHE A 143 16.69 9.80 -4.79
CA PHE A 143 15.56 9.25 -5.56
C PHE A 143 15.99 8.88 -6.97
N PRO A 144 15.70 7.67 -7.45
CA PRO A 144 15.80 7.38 -8.86
C PRO A 144 14.71 8.19 -9.57
N LEU A 145 15.05 9.31 -10.20
CA LEU A 145 14.14 10.05 -11.10
C LEU A 145 13.54 9.13 -12.19
N SER A 146 14.21 8.00 -12.49
CA SER A 146 13.71 6.91 -13.33
C SER A 146 12.39 6.29 -12.84
N SER A 147 12.12 6.30 -11.54
CA SER A 147 10.85 5.81 -10.97
C SER A 147 9.65 6.75 -11.25
N LEU A 148 9.91 7.99 -11.66
CA LEU A 148 8.87 8.95 -12.04
C LEU A 148 8.40 8.78 -13.50
N GLY A 149 9.07 7.93 -14.28
CA GLY A 149 8.75 7.72 -15.69
C GLY A 149 8.79 8.99 -16.53
N LEU A 150 9.51 10.03 -16.09
CA LEU A 150 9.75 11.25 -16.84
C LEU A 150 10.85 10.95 -17.86
N ARG A 151 10.46 10.55 -19.08
CA ARG A 151 11.32 10.52 -20.27
C ARG A 151 10.76 11.45 -21.32
#